data_AF-A0A5Q4GUK1-F1
#
_entry.id   AF-A0A5Q4GUK1-F1
#
_cell.length_a   1.000
_cell.length_b   1.000
_cell.length_c   1.000
_cell.angle_alpha   90.00
_cell.angle_beta   90.00
_cell.angle_gamma   90.00
#
_symmetry.space_group_name_H-M   'P 1'
#
loop_
_entity.id
_entity.type
_entity.pdbx_description
1 polymer ?
#
loop_
_entity_poly.entity_id
_entity_poly.type
_entity_poly.pdbx_seq_one_letter_code
_entity_poly.pdbx_strand_id
1 'polypeptide(L)'
;ALTFTAGLLNGIDFPLTAAAFRAVNRRPERSAGLVYGIELVGACAGAALASVLIAPIMGIVACFLLAAIVNGTALAALLIARR
;
A
#
# COMPACT_ATOMS: atom_id res chain seq x y z
N ALA A 1 2.05 20.46 7.05
CA ALA A 1 2.98 19.40 7.51
C ALA A 1 2.39 18.00 7.30
N LEU A 2 1.26 17.65 7.92
CA LEU A 2 0.67 16.30 7.86
C LEU A 2 0.40 15.78 6.43
N THR A 3 -0.23 16.58 5.56
CA THR A 3 -0.51 16.17 4.17
C THR A 3 0.76 15.95 3.36
N PHE A 4 1.78 16.77 3.60
CA PHE A 4 3.08 16.63 2.94
C PHE A 4 3.76 15.33 3.38
N THR A 5 3.79 15.03 4.68
CA THR A 5 4.38 13.79 5.18
C THR A 5 3.61 12.56 4.71
N ALA A 6 2.27 12.61 4.69
CA ALA A 6 1.45 11.53 4.19
C ALA A 6 1.69 11.27 2.69
N GLY A 7 1.73 12.34 1.89
CA GLY A 7 2.03 12.23 0.45
C GLY A 7 3.44 11.73 0.18
N LEU A 8 4.44 12.19 0.96
CA LEU A 8 5.82 11.71 0.84
C LEU A 8 5.93 10.22 1.16
N LEU A 9 5.33 9.77 2.26
CA LEU A 9 5.34 8.36 2.66
C LEU A 9 4.67 7.49 1.59
N ASN A 10 3.48 7.86 1.15
CA ASN A 10 2.76 7.14 0.10
C ASN A 10 3.52 7.14 -1.24
N GLY A 11 4.28 8.19 -1.55
CA GLY A 11 5.11 8.26 -2.75
C GLY A 11 6.35 7.36 -2.71
N ILE A 12 6.84 7.03 -1.51
CA ILE A 12 8.02 6.18 -1.32
C ILE A 12 7.67 4.68 -1.38
N ASP A 13 6.42 4.31 -1.16
CA ASP A 13 5.99 2.89 -1.09
C ASP A 13 6.30 2.11 -2.38
N PHE A 14 6.01 2.68 -3.55
CA PHE A 14 6.29 2.05 -4.83
C PHE A 14 7.80 1.80 -5.06
N PRO A 15 8.69 2.82 -5.03
CA PRO A 15 10.12 2.59 -5.25
C PRO A 15 10.74 1.68 -4.17
N LEU A 16 10.28 1.75 -2.92
CA LEU A 16 10.73 0.87 -1.84
C LEU A 16 10.37 -0.59 -2.13
N THR A 17 9.12 -0.85 -2.51
CA THR A 17 8.62 -2.19 -2.83
C THR A 17 9.32 -2.75 -4.07
N ALA A 18 9.51 -1.94 -5.11
CA ALA A 18 10.25 -2.34 -6.29
C ALA A 18 11.71 -2.70 -5.98
N ALA A 19 12.38 -1.93 -5.10
CA ALA A 19 13.74 -2.21 -4.67
C ALA A 19 13.83 -3.51 -3.85
N ALA A 20 12.91 -3.72 -2.90
CA ALA A 20 12.84 -4.93 -2.07
C ALA A 20 12.55 -6.17 -2.94
N PHE A 21 11.59 -6.08 -3.85
CA PHE A 21 11.23 -7.19 -4.72
C PHE A 21 12.35 -7.53 -5.72
N ARG A 22 13.10 -6.54 -6.21
CA ARG A 22 14.31 -6.75 -7.02
C ARG A 22 15.41 -7.49 -6.26
N ALA A 23 15.57 -7.25 -4.96
CA ALA A 23 16.55 -7.98 -4.15
C ALA A 23 16.22 -9.48 -4.07
N VAL A 24 14.92 -9.83 -4.07
CA VAL A 24 14.44 -11.22 -4.06
C VAL A 24 14.42 -11.84 -5.47
N ASN A 25 14.06 -11.06 -6.50
CA ASN A 25 13.89 -11.52 -7.87
C ASN A 25 14.98 -10.97 -8.81
N ARG A 26 15.81 -11.85 -9.37
CA ARG A 26 16.90 -11.53 -10.33
C ARG A 26 16.42 -11.04 -11.72
N ARG A 27 15.14 -10.66 -11.88
CA ARG A 27 14.56 -10.17 -13.15
C ARG A 27 13.89 -8.80 -12.97
N PRO A 28 14.62 -7.69 -13.15
CA PRO A 28 14.18 -6.36 -12.77
C PRO A 28 12.98 -5.82 -13.58
N GLU A 29 12.88 -6.10 -14.89
CA GLU A 29 11.81 -5.52 -15.72
C GLU A 29 10.44 -6.14 -15.41
N ARG A 30 10.39 -7.46 -15.24
CA ARG A 30 9.16 -8.18 -14.86
C ARG A 30 8.72 -7.85 -13.43
N SER A 31 9.67 -7.50 -12.57
CA SER A 31 9.44 -7.17 -11.16
C SER A 31 8.65 -5.88 -10.99
N ALA A 32 9.03 -4.80 -11.70
CA ALA A 32 8.35 -3.51 -11.58
C ALA A 32 6.91 -3.57 -12.10
N GLY A 33 6.67 -4.25 -13.23
CA GLY A 33 5.32 -4.43 -13.78
C GLY A 33 4.41 -5.26 -12.88
N LEU A 34 4.94 -6.29 -12.21
CA LEU A 34 4.19 -7.07 -11.24
C LEU A 34 3.84 -6.26 -9.99
N VAL A 35 4.81 -5.52 -9.43
CA VAL A 35 4.58 -4.63 -8.29
C VAL A 35 3.50 -3.62 -8.64
N TYR A 36 3.63 -2.93 -9.77
CA TYR A 36 2.64 -1.96 -10.24
C TYR A 36 1.25 -2.58 -10.46
N GLY A 37 1.19 -3.77 -11.07
CA GLY A 37 -0.08 -4.46 -11.31
C GLY A 37 -0.79 -4.82 -10.00
N ILE A 38 -0.06 -5.32 -9.01
CA ILE A 38 -0.60 -5.62 -7.67
C ILE A 38 -1.08 -4.34 -6.98
N GLU A 39 -0.30 -3.27 -7.05
CA GLU A 39 -0.65 -1.97 -6.47
C GLU A 39 -1.94 -1.40 -7.06
N LEU A 40 -2.09 -1.47 -8.39
CA LEU A 40 -3.27 -0.96 -9.08
C LEU A 40 -4.53 -1.77 -8.75
N VAL A 41 -4.42 -3.11 -8.72
CA VAL A 41 -5.53 -3.97 -8.31
C VAL A 41 -5.94 -3.68 -6.87
N GLY A 42 -4.97 -3.54 -5.97
CA GLY A 42 -5.20 -3.14 -4.58
C GLY A 42 -5.87 -1.79 -4.45
N ALA A 43 -5.42 -0.78 -5.21
CA ALA A 43 -6.00 0.55 -5.24
C ALA A 43 -7.45 0.54 -5.73
N CYS A 44 -7.75 -0.15 -6.83
CA CYS A 44 -9.11 -0.28 -7.36
C CYS A 44 -10.03 -1.01 -6.38
N ALA A 45 -9.58 -2.16 -5.84
CA ALA A 45 -10.37 -2.93 -4.88
C ALA A 45 -10.61 -2.15 -3.57
N GLY A 46 -9.57 -1.49 -3.05
CA GLY A 46 -9.65 -0.66 -1.86
C GLY A 46 -10.58 0.54 -2.05
N ALA A 47 -10.50 1.22 -3.20
CA ALA A 47 -11.39 2.33 -3.53
C ALA A 47 -12.85 1.87 -3.64
N ALA A 48 -13.11 0.73 -4.29
CA ALA A 48 -14.45 0.16 -4.39
C ALA A 48 -15.00 -0.21 -3.00
N LEU A 49 -14.21 -0.93 -2.18
CA LEU A 49 -14.59 -1.31 -0.82
C LEU A 49 -14.86 -0.09 0.07
N ALA A 50 -13.96 0.91 0.03
CA ALA A 50 -14.09 2.11 0.85
C ALA A 50 -15.29 2.97 0.44
N SER A 51 -15.53 3.15 -0.87
CA SER A 51 -16.60 4.04 -1.37
C SER A 51 -17.99 3.40 -1.34
N VAL A 52 -18.10 2.10 -1.66
CA VAL A 52 -19.40 1.42 -1.76
C VAL A 52 -19.90 0.91 -0.42
N LEU A 53 -19.00 0.44 0.45
CA LEU A 53 -19.38 -0.24 1.69
C LEU A 53 -19.00 0.56 2.94
N ILE A 54 -17.72 0.90 3.10
CA ILE A 54 -17.25 1.40 4.39
C ILE A 54 -17.68 2.83 4.65
N ALA A 55 -17.48 3.74 3.70
CA ALA A 55 -17.86 5.14 3.89
C ALA A 55 -19.39 5.32 4.10
N PRO A 56 -20.29 4.65 3.35
CA PRO A 56 -21.74 4.82 3.54
C PRO A 56 -22.27 4.16 4.82
N ILE A 57 -21.74 3.00 5.22
CA ILE A 57 -22.29 2.20 6.33
C ILE A 57 -21.63 2.59 7.66
N MET A 58 -20.29 2.73 7.65
CA MET A 58 -19.48 2.92 8.85
C MET A 58 -18.92 4.35 8.98
N GLY A 59 -19.09 5.19 7.96
CA GLY A 59 -18.61 6.56 7.92
C GLY A 59 -17.12 6.69 7.55
N ILE A 60 -16.67 7.94 7.36
CA ILE A 60 -15.33 8.24 6.88
C ILE A 60 -14.21 7.87 7.85
N VAL A 61 -14.50 7.89 9.16
CA VAL A 61 -13.52 7.52 10.20
C VAL A 61 -13.12 6.05 10.05
N ALA A 62 -14.06 5.17 9.70
CA ALA A 62 -13.78 3.77 9.47
C ALA A 62 -12.86 3.55 8.25
N CYS A 63 -12.95 4.40 7.21
CA CYS A 63 -12.00 4.36 6.10
C CYS A 63 -10.57 4.66 6.54
N PHE A 64 -10.37 5.66 7.42
CA PHE A 64 -9.06 5.98 7.96
C PHE A 64 -8.52 4.89 8.87
N LEU A 65 -9.37 4.28 9.70
CA LEU A 65 -8.98 3.14 10.54
C LEU A 65 -8.59 1.92 9.70
N LEU A 66 -9.34 1.62 8.63
CA LEU A 66 -8.97 0.56 7.70
C LEU A 66 -7.60 0.85 7.06
N ALA A 67 -7.39 2.08 6.56
CA ALA A 67 -6.11 2.48 5.98
C ALA A 67 -4.97 2.34 7.00
N ALA A 68 -5.19 2.72 8.26
CA ALA A 68 -4.21 2.56 9.33
C ALA A 68 -3.87 1.08 9.61
N ILE A 69 -4.88 0.21 9.66
CA ILE A 69 -4.69 -1.24 9.86
C ILE A 69 -3.88 -1.84 8.70
N VAL A 70 -4.26 -1.57 7.46
CA VAL A 70 -3.57 -2.09 6.27
C VAL A 70 -2.11 -1.63 6.24
N ASN A 71 -1.86 -0.34 6.44
CA ASN A 71 -0.48 0.18 6.53
C ASN A 71 0.30 -0.44 7.71
N GLY A 72 -0.36 -0.66 8.85
CA GLY A 72 0.23 -1.36 9.99
C GLY A 72 0.66 -2.80 9.66
N THR A 73 -0.14 -3.53 8.88
CA THR A 73 0.23 -4.89 8.43
C THR A 73 1.41 -4.89 7.49
N ALA A 74 1.49 -3.91 6.57
CA ALA A 74 2.64 -3.74 5.68
C ALA A 74 3.93 -3.44 6.47
N LEU A 75 3.85 -2.55 7.45
CA LEU A 75 4.96 -2.26 8.36
C LEU A 75 5.39 -3.52 9.13
N ALA A 76 4.45 -4.28 9.68
CA ALA A 76 4.74 -5.52 10.40
C ALA A 76 5.44 -6.55 9.49
N ALA A 77 4.98 -6.72 8.25
CA ALA A 77 5.60 -7.60 7.27
C ALA A 77 7.05 -7.17 6.96
N LEU A 78 7.29 -5.87 6.78
CA LEU A 78 8.64 -5.34 6.59
C LEU A 78 9.54 -5.58 7.80
N LEU A 79 9.03 -5.37 9.03
CA LEU A 79 9.80 -5.60 10.26
C LEU A 79 10.17 -7.08 10.44
N ILE A 80 9.28 -8.00 10.05
CA ILE A 80 9.55 -9.44 10.07
C ILE A 80 10.59 -9.80 9.00
N ALA A 81 10.43 -9.29 7.78
CA ALA A 81 11.33 -9.59 6.65
C ALA A 81 12.72 -8.95 6.79
N ARG A 82 12.89 -7.96 7.67
CA ARG A 82 14.19 -7.37 8.02
C ARG A 82 15.01 -8.18 9.03
N ARG A 83 14.40 -9.16 9.72
CA ARG A 83 15.10 -10.09 10.61
C ARG A 83 15.66 -11.27 9.82
#